data_AF-A0A069N886-F1
#
_entry.id   AF-A0A069N886-F1
#
_cell.length_a   1.000
_cell.length_b   1.000
_cell.length_c   1.000
_cell.angle_alpha   90.00
_cell.angle_beta   90.00
_cell.angle_gamma   90.00
#
_symmetry.space_group_name_H-M   'P 1'
#
loop_
_entity.id
_entity.type
_entity.pdbx_description
1 polymer ?
#
loop_
_entity_poly.entity_id
_entity_poly.type
_entity_poly.pdbx_seq_one_letter_code
_entity_poly.pdbx_strand_id
1 'polypeptide(L)'
;GGVLAACAPSICVLLLARFVQGLGAGSGMTIALAIVRDLFEGEAMQRRIGSITVVANVAPIVAPSLGVALLAVIHWRGIYGVMAGCGLVAALVTWRGLRESARIATTRFSMTKLVHNYATVLRHRDAAGAIVINGLGFGWMFAYVAGSPLV
;
A
#
# COMPACT_ATOMS: atom_id res chain seq x y z
N GLY A 1 2.77 -11.24 5.82
CA GLY A 1 3.04 -9.98 6.54
C GLY A 1 2.38 -9.97 7.91
N GLY A 2 1.09 -9.61 7.98
CA GLY A 2 0.37 -9.41 9.26
C GLY A 2 0.43 -10.61 10.23
N VAL A 3 0.13 -11.83 9.78
CA VAL A 3 0.23 -13.04 10.64
C VAL A 3 1.65 -13.26 11.17
N LEU A 4 2.67 -13.06 10.33
CA LEU A 4 4.09 -13.19 10.73
C LEU A 4 4.46 -12.13 11.78
N ALA A 5 3.97 -10.91 11.64
CA ALA A 5 4.19 -9.84 12.63
C ALA A 5 3.46 -10.14 13.95
N ALA A 6 2.25 -10.68 13.88
CA ALA A 6 1.47 -11.10 15.06
C ALA A 6 2.14 -12.24 15.83
N CYS A 7 2.87 -13.13 15.14
CA CYS A 7 3.56 -14.26 15.74
C CYS A 7 5.07 -14.04 15.96
N ALA A 8 5.60 -12.83 15.68
CA ALA A 8 7.03 -12.57 15.71
C ALA A 8 7.66 -12.84 17.10
N PRO A 9 8.68 -13.72 17.20
CA PRO A 9 9.37 -14.01 18.46
C PRO A 9 10.53 -13.04 18.73
N SER A 10 11.00 -12.29 17.73
CA SER A 10 12.09 -11.33 17.84
C SER A 10 11.86 -10.10 16.96
N ILE A 11 12.59 -9.01 17.25
CA ILE A 11 12.52 -7.76 16.49
C ILE A 11 12.90 -7.95 15.02
N CYS A 12 13.90 -8.78 14.71
CA CYS A 12 14.32 -9.04 13.33
C CYS A 12 13.20 -9.70 12.51
N VAL A 13 12.47 -10.65 13.11
CA VAL A 13 11.31 -11.28 12.46
C VAL A 13 10.18 -10.29 12.27
N LEU A 14 9.95 -9.41 13.25
CA LEU A 14 8.95 -8.35 13.14
C LEU A 14 9.27 -7.38 12.00
N LEU A 15 10.53 -6.95 11.87
CA LEU A 15 10.99 -6.07 10.80
C LEU A 15 10.84 -6.72 9.42
N LEU A 16 11.22 -8.00 9.28
CA LEU A 16 11.02 -8.75 8.03
C LEU A 16 9.53 -8.87 7.69
N ALA A 17 8.69 -9.18 8.69
CA ALA A 17 7.25 -9.27 8.50
C ALA A 17 6.63 -7.93 8.07
N ARG A 18 7.10 -6.81 8.64
CA ARG A 18 6.73 -5.44 8.26
C ARG A 18 7.18 -5.08 6.85
N PHE A 19 8.39 -5.48 6.47
CA PHE A 19 8.89 -5.31 5.10
C PHE A 19 7.96 -6.00 4.10
N VAL A 20 7.63 -7.26 4.33
CA VAL A 20 6.68 -8.02 3.49
C VAL A 20 5.29 -7.38 3.47
N GLN A 21 4.82 -6.85 4.61
CA GLN A 21 3.55 -6.14 4.68
C GLN A 21 3.56 -4.86 3.84
N GLY A 22 4.66 -4.10 3.87
CA GLY A 22 4.86 -2.90 3.07
C GLY A 22 4.81 -3.18 1.57
N LEU A 23 5.47 -4.26 1.11
CA LEU A 23 5.41 -4.68 -0.30
C LEU A 23 3.96 -4.93 -0.77
N GLY A 24 3.16 -5.62 0.06
CA GLY A 24 1.75 -5.87 -0.25
C GLY A 24 0.89 -4.61 -0.23
N ALA A 25 1.14 -3.68 0.70
CA ALA A 25 0.42 -2.41 0.76
C ALA A 25 0.68 -1.55 -0.49
N GLY A 26 1.94 -1.48 -0.96
CA GLY A 26 2.30 -0.72 -2.15
C GLY A 26 1.75 -1.31 -3.46
N SER A 27 1.73 -2.64 -3.58
CA SER A 27 1.17 -3.29 -4.78
C SER A 27 -0.34 -3.11 -4.88
N GLY A 28 -1.07 -3.19 -3.77
CA GLY A 28 -2.53 -3.06 -3.76
C GLY A 28 -3.03 -1.74 -4.35
N MET A 29 -2.44 -0.60 -3.95
CA MET A 29 -2.82 0.71 -4.49
C MET A 29 -2.49 0.84 -5.98
N THR A 30 -1.32 0.34 -6.38
CA THR A 30 -0.87 0.39 -7.79
C THR A 30 -1.80 -0.43 -8.69
N ILE A 31 -2.17 -1.64 -8.26
CA ILE A 31 -3.07 -2.53 -9.00
C ILE A 31 -4.49 -1.94 -9.05
N ALA A 32 -5.00 -1.39 -7.94
CA ALA A 32 -6.33 -0.77 -7.91
C ALA A 32 -6.47 0.38 -8.92
N LEU A 33 -5.45 1.25 -9.02
CA LEU A 33 -5.43 2.32 -10.01
C LEU A 33 -5.32 1.79 -11.45
N ALA A 34 -4.54 0.73 -11.68
CA ALA A 34 -4.44 0.09 -12.98
C ALA A 34 -5.79 -0.48 -13.43
N ILE A 35 -6.48 -1.25 -12.56
CA ILE A 35 -7.81 -1.81 -12.84
C ILE A 35 -8.80 -0.71 -13.22
N VAL A 36 -8.82 0.41 -12.50
CA VAL A 36 -9.75 1.51 -12.81
C VAL A 36 -9.43 2.14 -14.17
N ARG A 37 -8.15 2.29 -14.50
CA ARG A 37 -7.71 2.81 -15.81
C ARG A 37 -7.97 1.83 -16.96
N ASP A 38 -7.98 0.53 -16.68
CA ASP A 38 -8.23 -0.51 -17.68
C ASP A 38 -9.73 -0.69 -17.98
N LEU A 39 -10.61 -0.45 -17.00
CA LEU A 39 -12.04 -0.73 -17.08
C LEU A 39 -12.94 0.49 -17.33
N PHE A 40 -12.45 1.71 -17.05
CA PHE A 40 -13.27 2.92 -17.13
C PHE A 40 -12.58 4.00 -17.97
N GLU A 41 -13.40 4.80 -18.66
CA GLU A 41 -12.95 5.94 -19.47
C GLU A 41 -13.70 7.23 -19.10
N GLY A 42 -13.13 8.37 -19.46
CA GLY A 42 -13.75 9.69 -19.28
C GLY A 42 -14.16 10.00 -17.85
N GLU A 43 -15.37 10.54 -17.67
CA GLU A 43 -15.90 10.90 -16.35
C GLU A 43 -16.02 9.72 -15.38
N ALA A 44 -16.34 8.53 -15.89
CA ALA A 44 -16.50 7.35 -15.05
C ALA A 44 -15.17 6.97 -14.38
N MET A 45 -14.05 7.08 -15.11
CA MET A 45 -12.71 6.87 -14.57
C MET A 45 -12.40 7.90 -13.47
N GLN A 46 -12.64 9.18 -13.74
CA GLN A 46 -12.36 10.26 -12.77
C GLN A 46 -13.17 10.08 -11.48
N ARG A 47 -14.46 9.70 -11.58
CA ARG A 47 -15.30 9.43 -10.40
C ARG A 47 -14.76 8.26 -9.57
N ARG A 48 -14.30 7.18 -10.22
CA ARG A 48 -13.72 6.01 -9.53
C ARG A 48 -12.38 6.32 -8.87
N ILE A 49 -11.49 7.02 -9.56
CA ILE A 49 -10.23 7.51 -8.99
C ILE A 49 -10.53 8.45 -7.81
N GLY A 50 -11.50 9.35 -7.94
CA GLY A 50 -11.94 10.24 -6.87
C GLY A 50 -12.36 9.49 -5.61
N SER A 51 -13.17 8.43 -5.75
CA SER A 51 -13.52 7.55 -4.63
C SER A 51 -12.30 6.93 -3.95
N ILE A 52 -11.34 6.43 -4.73
CA ILE A 52 -10.08 5.87 -4.19
C ILE A 52 -9.30 6.94 -3.42
N THR A 53 -9.17 8.15 -3.98
CA THR A 53 -8.46 9.27 -3.35
C THR A 53 -9.13 9.70 -2.03
N VAL A 54 -10.46 9.75 -1.98
CA VAL A 54 -11.18 10.07 -0.74
C VAL A 54 -10.85 9.05 0.34
N VAL A 55 -10.94 7.75 0.03
CA VAL A 55 -10.62 6.69 1.00
C VAL A 55 -9.15 6.78 1.45
N ALA A 56 -8.23 7.04 0.52
CA ALA A 56 -6.80 7.17 0.81
C ALA A 56 -6.48 8.35 1.75
N ASN A 57 -7.24 9.45 1.67
CA ASN A 57 -7.07 10.61 2.55
C ASN A 57 -7.78 10.46 3.89
N VAL A 58 -8.93 9.79 3.93
CA VAL A 58 -9.69 9.57 5.17
C VAL A 58 -9.06 8.49 6.04
N ALA A 59 -8.49 7.43 5.43
CA ALA A 59 -7.94 6.31 6.17
C ALA A 59 -6.86 6.69 7.21
N PRO A 60 -5.85 7.54 6.90
CA PRO A 60 -4.85 7.97 7.88
C PRO A 60 -5.41 8.81 9.04
N ILE A 61 -6.55 9.49 8.83
CA ILE A 61 -7.21 10.30 9.86
C ILE A 61 -7.89 9.38 10.88
N VAL A 62 -8.55 8.32 10.40
CA VAL A 62 -9.32 7.40 11.24
C VAL A 62 -8.43 6.30 11.85
N ALA A 63 -7.33 5.94 11.18
CA ALA A 63 -6.44 4.85 11.58
C ALA A 63 -5.88 4.98 13.02
N PRO A 64 -5.38 6.16 13.48
CA PRO A 64 -4.90 6.31 14.85
C PRO A 64 -5.99 6.07 15.89
N SER A 65 -7.19 6.63 15.69
CA SER A 65 -8.31 6.47 16.62
C SER A 65 -8.74 5.01 16.73
N LEU A 66 -8.87 4.30 15.59
CA LEU A 66 -9.16 2.86 15.60
C LEU A 66 -8.03 2.06 16.24
N GLY A 67 -6.77 2.39 15.92
CA GLY A 67 -5.60 1.71 16.48
C GLY A 67 -5.52 1.83 18.00
N VAL A 68 -5.77 3.02 18.55
CA VAL A 68 -5.81 3.27 20.00
C VAL A 68 -6.98 2.53 20.65
N ALA A 69 -8.18 2.59 20.05
CA ALA A 69 -9.35 1.89 20.57
C ALA A 69 -9.16 0.35 20.60
N LEU A 70 -8.54 -0.21 19.55
CA LEU A 70 -8.16 -1.62 19.51
C LEU A 70 -7.12 -1.93 20.60
N LEU A 71 -6.08 -1.11 20.73
CA LEU A 71 -5.03 -1.34 21.73
C LEU A 71 -5.55 -1.30 23.18
N ALA A 72 -6.68 -0.62 23.44
CA ALA A 72 -7.33 -0.61 24.75
C ALA A 72 -7.94 -1.96 25.15
N VAL A 73 -8.24 -2.84 24.18
CA VAL A 73 -8.91 -4.13 24.40
C VAL A 73 -8.07 -5.34 23.99
N ILE A 74 -7.10 -5.15 23.08
CA ILE A 74 -6.23 -6.23 22.58
C ILE A 74 -4.75 -5.84 22.66
N HIS A 75 -3.89 -6.83 22.84
CA HIS A 75 -2.44 -6.63 22.78
C HIS A 75 -2.01 -6.17 21.37
N TRP A 76 -0.84 -5.51 21.25
CA TRP A 76 -0.33 -5.00 19.96
C TRP A 76 -0.26 -6.07 18.86
N ARG A 77 -0.03 -7.33 19.24
CA ARG A 77 0.00 -8.50 18.34
C ARG A 77 -1.35 -8.73 17.66
N GLY A 78 -2.44 -8.48 18.37
CA GLY A 78 -3.79 -8.60 17.87
C GLY A 78 -4.11 -7.59 16.76
N ILE A 79 -3.52 -6.39 16.79
CA ILE A 79 -3.68 -5.39 15.71
C ILE A 79 -3.22 -5.97 14.37
N TYR A 80 -2.06 -6.66 14.37
CA TYR A 80 -1.56 -7.33 13.17
C TYR A 80 -2.45 -8.49 12.72
N GLY A 81 -3.07 -9.20 13.67
CA GLY A 81 -4.08 -10.23 13.39
C GLY A 81 -5.33 -9.65 12.73
N VAL A 82 -5.86 -8.54 13.23
CA VAL A 82 -7.00 -7.83 12.65
C VAL A 82 -6.68 -7.35 11.24
N MET A 83 -5.52 -6.71 11.03
CA MET A 83 -5.06 -6.31 9.70
C MET A 83 -4.94 -7.50 8.74
N ALA A 84 -4.45 -8.65 9.22
CA ALA A 84 -4.37 -9.87 8.41
C ALA A 84 -5.76 -10.40 8.05
N GLY A 85 -6.70 -10.37 8.99
CA GLY A 85 -8.11 -10.72 8.75
C GLY A 85 -8.75 -9.82 7.70
N CYS A 86 -8.61 -8.50 7.84
CA CYS A 86 -9.10 -7.54 6.84
C CYS A 86 -8.47 -7.79 5.46
N GLY A 87 -7.17 -8.05 5.39
CA GLY A 87 -6.49 -8.40 4.15
C GLY A 87 -7.00 -9.70 3.52
N LEU A 88 -7.30 -10.72 4.32
CA LEU A 88 -7.88 -11.97 3.85
C LEU A 88 -9.30 -11.77 3.30
N VAL A 89 -10.13 -10.99 4.00
CA VAL A 89 -11.48 -10.64 3.53
C VAL A 89 -11.41 -9.87 2.22
N ALA A 90 -10.53 -8.86 2.13
CA ALA A 90 -10.33 -8.10 0.90
C ALA A 90 -9.86 -9.00 -0.25
N ALA A 91 -8.92 -9.91 0.01
CA ALA A 91 -8.45 -10.88 -0.97
C ALA A 91 -9.57 -11.80 -1.46
N LEU A 92 -10.41 -12.31 -0.55
CA LEU A 92 -11.53 -13.19 -0.89
C LEU A 92 -12.61 -12.47 -1.69
N VAL A 93 -12.94 -11.24 -1.30
CA VAL A 93 -13.91 -10.39 -2.02
C VAL A 93 -13.38 -10.07 -3.42
N THR A 94 -12.10 -9.73 -3.55
CA THR A 94 -11.49 -9.43 -4.85
C THR A 94 -11.43 -10.67 -5.72
N TRP A 95 -11.05 -11.81 -5.16
CA TRP A 95 -10.97 -13.08 -5.88
C TRP A 95 -12.33 -13.53 -6.44
N ARG A 96 -13.42 -13.26 -5.73
CA ARG A 96 -14.78 -13.60 -6.21
C ARG A 96 -15.43 -12.52 -7.07
N GLY A 97 -15.19 -11.26 -6.76
CA GLY A 97 -15.89 -10.13 -7.36
C GLY A 97 -15.19 -9.54 -8.59
N LEU A 98 -13.87 -9.72 -8.70
CA LEU A 98 -13.09 -9.13 -9.78
C LEU A 98 -12.76 -10.20 -10.83
N ARG A 99 -13.35 -10.06 -12.01
CA ARG A 99 -12.92 -10.81 -13.20
C ARG A 99 -11.65 -10.16 -13.73
N GLU A 100 -10.71 -10.97 -14.21
CA GLU A 100 -9.43 -10.53 -14.76
C GLU A 100 -9.63 -9.33 -15.71
N SER A 101 -9.10 -8.17 -15.32
CA SER A 101 -9.24 -6.92 -16.07
C SER A 101 -8.08 -6.70 -17.02
N ALA A 102 -6.97 -7.43 -16.87
CA ALA A 102 -5.84 -7.29 -17.75
C ALA A 102 -6.26 -7.70 -19.17
N ARG A 103 -6.22 -6.75 -20.10
CA ARG A 103 -6.23 -7.10 -21.53
C ARG A 103 -5.03 -8.00 -21.75
N ILE A 104 -5.27 -9.22 -22.25
CA ILE A 104 -4.21 -10.20 -22.54
C ILE A 104 -3.10 -9.48 -23.31
N ALA A 105 -1.98 -9.21 -22.64
CA ALA A 105 -0.88 -8.49 -23.24
C ALA A 105 -0.26 -9.41 -24.29
N THR A 106 -0.46 -9.07 -25.57
CA THR A 106 0.20 -9.73 -26.70
C THR A 106 1.72 -9.48 -26.69
N THR A 107 2.20 -8.60 -25.81
CA THR A 107 3.60 -8.27 -25.61
C THR A 107 4.25 -9.22 -24.60
N ARG A 108 5.25 -10.00 -25.05
CA ARG A 108 6.11 -10.80 -24.16
C ARG A 108 6.72 -9.90 -23.07
N PHE A 109 6.59 -10.32 -21.82
CA PHE A 109 7.28 -9.73 -20.69
C PHE A 109 8.79 -9.69 -20.98
N SER A 110 9.39 -8.50 -20.92
CA SER A 110 10.83 -8.30 -21.14
C SER A 110 11.41 -7.54 -19.96
N MET A 111 12.23 -8.24 -19.17
CA MET A 111 12.92 -7.65 -18.01
C MET A 111 13.78 -6.45 -18.43
N THR A 112 14.42 -6.53 -19.61
CA THR A 112 15.24 -5.46 -20.16
C THR A 112 14.42 -4.19 -20.42
N LYS A 113 13.23 -4.32 -21.02
CA LYS A 113 12.33 -3.18 -21.26
C LYS A 113 11.83 -2.59 -19.95
N LEU A 114 11.53 -3.43 -18.96
CA LEU A 114 11.10 -2.98 -17.63
C LEU A 114 12.19 -2.13 -16.97
N VAL A 115 13.41 -2.66 -16.85
CA VAL A 115 14.54 -1.93 -16.26
C VAL A 115 14.84 -0.65 -17.03
N HIS A 116 14.79 -0.69 -18.37
CA HIS A 116 15.00 0.50 -19.20
C HIS A 116 13.94 1.58 -18.92
N ASN A 117 12.66 1.20 -18.85
CA ASN A 117 11.58 2.15 -18.57
C ASN A 117 11.71 2.78 -17.18
N TYR A 118 12.03 1.99 -16.15
CA TYR A 118 12.32 2.51 -14.81
C TYR A 118 13.51 3.45 -14.82
N ALA A 119 14.60 3.09 -15.51
CA ALA A 119 15.78 3.95 -15.63
C ALA A 119 15.46 5.26 -16.35
N THR A 120 14.64 5.25 -17.39
CA THR A 120 14.20 6.45 -18.11
C THR A 120 13.40 7.38 -17.20
N VAL A 121 12.46 6.85 -16.42
CA VAL A 121 11.68 7.64 -15.44
C VAL A 121 12.59 8.23 -14.36
N LEU A 122 13.51 7.43 -13.80
CA LEU A 122 14.43 7.89 -12.76
C LEU A 122 15.50 8.88 -13.26
N ARG A 123 15.79 8.88 -14.56
CA ARG A 123 16.68 9.88 -15.19
C ARG A 123 15.99 11.20 -15.45
N HIS A 124 14.66 11.23 -15.50
CA HIS A 124 13.91 12.47 -15.68
C HIS A 124 13.92 13.25 -14.36
N ARG A 125 14.61 14.39 -14.33
CA ARG A 125 14.88 15.16 -13.09
C ARG A 125 13.61 15.54 -12.34
N ASP A 126 12.56 15.95 -13.05
CA ASP A 126 11.30 16.35 -12.41
C ASP A 126 10.58 15.16 -11.77
N ALA A 127 10.59 14.00 -12.43
CA ALA A 127 9.97 12.79 -11.91
C ALA A 127 10.76 12.25 -10.71
N ALA A 128 12.10 12.19 -10.83
CA ALA A 128 12.98 11.79 -9.74
C ALA A 128 12.84 12.73 -8.53
N GLY A 129 12.81 14.04 -8.78
CA GLY A 129 12.59 15.07 -7.76
C GLY A 129 11.25 14.88 -7.04
N ALA A 130 10.16 14.71 -7.79
CA ALA A 130 8.83 14.48 -7.22
C ALA A 130 8.77 13.20 -6.38
N ILE A 131 9.37 12.10 -6.84
CA ILE A 131 9.44 10.83 -6.11
C ILE A 131 10.21 11.00 -4.80
N VAL A 132 11.37 11.65 -4.84
CA VAL A 132 12.20 11.89 -3.66
C VAL A 132 11.49 12.79 -2.66
N ILE A 133 10.88 13.89 -3.11
CA ILE A 133 10.11 14.80 -2.25
C ILE A 133 8.95 14.06 -1.59
N ASN A 134 8.20 13.26 -2.35
CA ASN A 134 7.09 12.49 -1.81
C ASN A 134 7.56 11.45 -0.77
N GLY A 135 8.62 10.71 -1.08
CA GLY A 135 9.20 9.71 -0.18
C GLY A 135 9.77 10.32 1.11
N LEU A 136 10.53 11.41 1.00
CA LEU A 136 11.08 12.13 2.16
C LEU A 136 9.99 12.79 3.00
N GLY A 137 8.94 13.33 2.37
CA GLY A 137 7.80 13.90 3.10
C GLY A 137 7.12 12.87 4.00
N PHE A 138 6.90 11.65 3.49
CA PHE A 138 6.40 10.54 4.31
C PHE A 138 7.41 10.09 5.38
N GLY A 139 8.69 9.99 5.01
CA GLY A 139 9.77 9.61 5.93
C GLY A 139 9.91 10.56 7.12
N TRP A 140 9.82 11.86 6.88
CA TRP A 140 9.85 12.89 7.92
C TRP A 140 8.72 12.70 8.94
N MET A 141 7.49 12.47 8.46
CA MET A 141 6.33 12.27 9.34
C MET A 141 6.55 11.10 10.30
N PHE A 142 7.05 9.96 9.80
CA PHE A 142 7.34 8.80 10.63
C PHE A 142 8.53 9.01 11.56
N ALA A 143 9.57 9.72 11.12
CA ALA A 143 10.70 10.09 11.97
C ALA A 143 10.25 10.97 13.15
N TYR A 144 9.37 11.94 12.90
CA TYR A 144 8.77 12.75 13.95
C TYR A 144 7.93 11.92 14.93
N VAL A 145 7.05 11.04 14.42
CA VAL A 145 6.21 10.17 15.27
C VAL A 145 7.06 9.20 16.10
N ALA A 146 8.17 8.70 15.57
CA ALA A 146 9.08 7.83 16.31
C ALA A 146 9.94 8.60 17.33
N GLY A 147 10.27 9.86 17.05
CA GLY A 147 11.08 10.72 17.91
C GLY A 147 10.30 11.45 19.01
N SER A 148 8.99 11.65 18.84
CA SER A 148 8.17 12.41 19.80
C SER A 148 8.13 11.85 21.22
N PRO A 149 8.28 10.54 21.52
CA PRO A 149 8.33 10.05 22.89
C PRO A 149 9.67 10.30 23.60
N LEU A 150 10.72 10.73 22.88
CA LEU A 150 12.07 10.95 23.41
C LEU A 150 12.30 12.39 23.89
N VAL A 151 11.32 13.28 23.74
CA VAL A 151 11.32 14.69 24.16
C VAL A 151 10.23 14.90 25.20
#